data_AF-A0A062UWJ7-F1
#
_entry.id   AF-A0A062UWJ7-F1
#
_cell.length_a   1.000
_cell.length_b   1.000
_cell.length_c   1.000
_cell.angle_alpha   90.00
_cell.angle_beta   90.00
_cell.angle_gamma   90.00
#
_symmetry.space_group_name_H-M   'P 1'
#
loop_
_entity.id
_entity.type
_entity.pdbx_description
1 polymer ?
#
loop_
_entity_poly.entity_id
_entity_poly.type
_entity_poly.pdbx_seq_one_letter_code
_entity_poly.pdbx_strand_id
1 'polypeptide(L)'
;MAHVFISPLSWGLGHAARVTPIIRELLGHGHEVTIATSGGALEMLKKEFPGCHFIFFQDYPAPYSSTRFFLPKFTLSIPNLTKALSDEKKITNRLLSNNKYDMVISDSRLGVYSDKIPSFFISHQLRFSLPYYIKPVETFSLYINEYFHKKFERVIISDNNPNTVCLSGKLCHSTRRTTNMKAYYTGILCPSHKMNVPEDLDFLISISGPEPQRSKLEEILLCQVQKLPGEKMVLLGRPHDNFEKKLDRNERDGGNFRKNVTLWGKTSLTQRGISGNG
;
A
#
# COMPACT_ATOMS: atom_id res chain seq x y z
N MET A 1 12.11 17.97 18.45
CA MET A 1 10.76 17.94 17.85
C MET A 1 10.89 18.39 16.41
N ALA A 2 10.38 17.62 15.46
CA ALA A 2 10.50 17.92 14.03
C ALA A 2 9.13 17.74 13.37
N HIS A 3 8.88 18.46 12.28
CA HIS A 3 7.63 18.38 11.51
C HIS A 3 7.87 17.63 10.19
N VAL A 4 7.23 16.48 10.05
CA VAL A 4 7.43 15.55 8.93
C VAL A 4 6.22 15.57 8.00
N PHE A 5 6.46 15.78 6.71
CA PHE A 5 5.46 15.67 5.66
C PHE A 5 5.52 14.27 5.03
N ILE A 6 4.39 13.55 5.01
CA ILE A 6 4.31 12.19 4.47
C ILE A 6 3.22 12.12 3.40
N SER A 7 3.54 11.57 2.22
CA SER A 7 2.57 11.44 1.13
C SER A 7 2.53 10.03 0.54
N PRO A 8 1.62 9.16 1.00
CA PRO A 8 1.38 7.86 0.39
C PRO A 8 0.48 7.95 -0.85
N LEU A 9 0.75 7.09 -1.83
CA LEU A 9 -0.09 6.89 -3.01
C LEU A 9 -1.38 6.12 -2.64
N SER A 10 -2.52 6.46 -3.24
CA SER A 10 -3.84 5.85 -2.94
C SER A 10 -4.32 4.88 -4.02
N TRP A 11 -3.41 4.21 -4.72
CA TRP A 11 -3.77 3.13 -5.66
C TRP A 11 -4.19 1.82 -4.97
N GLY A 12 -4.20 1.81 -3.64
CA GLY A 12 -4.67 0.73 -2.79
C GLY A 12 -4.26 0.95 -1.33
N LEU A 13 -4.86 0.21 -0.40
CA LEU A 13 -4.57 0.34 1.04
C LEU A 13 -3.14 -0.10 1.43
N GLY A 14 -2.44 -0.84 0.56
CA GLY A 14 -1.09 -1.33 0.84
C GLY A 14 -0.07 -0.20 1.08
N HIS A 15 -0.21 0.93 0.39
CA HIS A 15 0.63 2.11 0.61
C HIS A 15 0.37 2.76 1.97
N ALA A 16 -0.90 2.92 2.34
CA ALA A 16 -1.29 3.40 3.67
C ALA A 16 -0.79 2.47 4.79
N ALA A 17 -0.98 1.16 4.64
CA ALA A 17 -0.52 0.16 5.60
C ALA A 17 1.01 0.17 5.77
N ARG A 18 1.76 0.38 4.69
CA ARG A 18 3.23 0.48 4.69
C ARG A 18 3.75 1.69 5.46
N VAL A 19 3.11 2.85 5.31
CA VAL A 19 3.54 4.07 6.02
C VAL A 19 3.04 4.12 7.47
N THR A 20 2.04 3.30 7.82
CA THR A 20 1.47 3.24 9.18
C THR A 20 2.52 3.03 10.29
N PRO A 21 3.41 2.01 10.24
CA PRO A 21 4.43 1.84 11.28
C PRO A 21 5.40 3.04 11.35
N ILE A 22 5.71 3.65 10.21
CA ILE A 22 6.60 4.82 10.14
C ILE A 22 5.95 6.02 10.84
N ILE A 23 4.66 6.29 10.57
CA ILE A 23 3.91 7.35 11.23
C ILE A 23 3.87 7.11 12.75
N ARG A 24 3.59 5.87 13.16
CA ARG A 24 3.51 5.52 14.59
C ARG A 24 4.82 5.77 15.33
N GLU A 25 5.95 5.37 14.76
CA GLU A 25 7.29 5.64 15.33
C GLU A 25 7.59 7.14 15.40
N LEU A 26 7.26 7.90 14.35
CA LEU A 26 7.47 9.36 14.35
C LEU A 26 6.65 10.05 15.45
N LEU A 27 5.38 9.69 15.59
CA LEU A 27 4.53 10.20 16.67
C LEU A 27 5.04 9.76 18.06
N GLY A 28 5.52 8.51 18.19
CA GLY A 28 6.09 7.98 19.43
C GLY A 28 7.33 8.72 19.90
N HIS A 29 8.13 9.25 18.97
CA HIS A 29 9.28 10.13 19.27
C HIS A 29 8.90 11.60 19.46
N GLY A 30 7.61 11.93 19.47
CA GLY A 30 7.10 13.28 19.66
C GLY A 30 7.28 14.19 18.44
N HIS A 31 7.38 13.64 17.23
CA HIS A 31 7.37 14.43 16.00
C HIS A 31 5.94 14.76 15.57
N GLU A 32 5.78 15.90 14.91
CA GLU A 32 4.52 16.26 14.25
C GLU A 32 4.49 15.66 12.84
N VAL A 33 3.33 15.15 12.42
CA VAL A 33 3.17 14.50 11.12
C VAL A 33 2.01 15.11 10.36
N THR A 34 2.31 15.62 9.16
CA THR A 34 1.30 16.01 8.16
C THR A 34 1.22 14.96 7.07
N ILE A 35 0.02 14.45 6.81
CA ILE A 35 -0.25 13.39 5.84
C ILE A 35 -0.98 13.97 4.63
N ALA A 36 -0.41 13.82 3.45
CA ALA A 36 -0.97 14.29 2.19
C ALA A 36 -1.34 13.11 1.27
N THR A 37 -2.63 12.78 1.16
CA THR A 37 -3.10 11.66 0.33
C THR A 37 -4.56 11.84 -0.07
N SER A 38 -5.14 10.89 -0.80
CA SER A 38 -6.55 10.92 -1.22
C SER A 38 -7.24 9.56 -1.06
N GLY A 39 -8.54 9.48 -1.38
CA GLY A 39 -9.30 8.23 -1.46
C GLY A 39 -9.28 7.37 -0.19
N GLY A 40 -9.27 6.04 -0.37
CA GLY A 40 -9.32 5.08 0.73
C GLY A 40 -8.12 5.12 1.67
N ALA A 41 -6.93 5.50 1.17
CA ALA A 41 -5.75 5.71 2.01
C ALA A 41 -5.95 6.86 3.02
N LEU A 42 -6.58 7.96 2.58
CA LEU A 42 -6.89 9.10 3.46
C LEU A 42 -7.83 8.69 4.59
N GLU A 43 -8.89 7.94 4.26
CA GLU A 43 -9.87 7.49 5.25
C GLU A 43 -9.28 6.53 6.27
N MET A 44 -8.47 5.57 5.81
CA MET A 44 -7.77 4.63 6.68
C MET A 44 -6.84 5.37 7.65
N LEU A 45 -6.00 6.27 7.14
CA LEU A 45 -5.01 6.98 7.97
C LEU A 45 -5.67 7.98 8.93
N LYS A 46 -6.78 8.62 8.54
CA LYS A 46 -7.58 9.46 9.45
C LYS A 46 -8.16 8.68 10.62
N LYS A 47 -8.63 7.45 10.37
CA LYS A 47 -9.15 6.57 11.42
C LYS A 47 -8.04 6.11 12.37
N GLU A 48 -6.87 5.78 11.84
CA GLU A 48 -5.73 5.29 12.62
C GLU A 48 -5.03 6.42 13.41
N PHE A 49 -4.90 7.61 12.82
CA PHE A 49 -4.16 8.73 13.39
C PHE A 49 -5.00 10.03 13.40
N PRO A 50 -6.07 10.11 14.20
CA PRO A 50 -6.98 11.27 14.20
C PRO A 50 -6.32 12.58 14.63
N GLY A 51 -5.19 12.51 15.36
CA GLY A 51 -4.41 13.69 15.78
C GLY A 51 -3.46 14.26 14.73
N CYS A 52 -3.27 13.58 13.59
CA CYS A 52 -2.41 14.09 12.51
C CYS A 52 -3.10 15.17 11.69
N HIS A 53 -2.29 16.05 11.06
CA HIS A 53 -2.81 17.00 10.08
C HIS A 53 -2.97 16.29 8.73
N PHE A 54 -4.10 16.51 8.04
CA PHE A 54 -4.39 15.86 6.76
C PHE A 54 -4.62 16.86 5.65
N ILE A 55 -3.93 16.66 4.53
CA ILE A 55 -4.07 17.44 3.31
C ILE A 55 -4.60 16.52 2.21
N PHE A 56 -5.68 16.93 1.55
CA PHE A 56 -6.14 16.22 0.37
C PHE A 56 -5.12 16.40 -0.76
N PHE A 57 -4.60 15.30 -1.30
CA PHE A 57 -3.59 15.33 -2.34
C PHE A 57 -3.90 14.33 -3.45
N GLN A 58 -4.30 14.86 -4.60
CA GLN A 58 -4.79 14.08 -5.74
C GLN A 58 -3.75 13.03 -6.17
N ASP A 59 -4.22 11.80 -6.40
CA ASP A 59 -3.42 10.71 -6.96
C ASP A 59 -3.34 10.76 -8.49
N TYR A 60 -2.32 10.12 -9.05
CA TYR A 60 -2.23 9.90 -10.49
C TYR A 60 -3.44 9.09 -10.97
N PRO A 61 -3.89 9.27 -12.22
CA PRO A 61 -4.85 8.37 -12.85
C PRO A 61 -4.26 6.96 -12.83
N ALA A 62 -4.92 6.02 -12.15
CA ALA A 62 -4.40 4.66 -12.06
C ALA A 62 -4.40 4.03 -13.46
N PRO A 63 -3.27 3.51 -13.97
CA PRO A 63 -3.17 2.99 -15.33
C PRO A 63 -3.80 1.59 -15.49
N TYR A 64 -4.57 1.10 -14.51
CA TYR A 64 -5.17 -0.23 -14.51
C TYR A 64 -6.27 -0.35 -15.57
N SER A 65 -5.87 -0.49 -16.84
CA SER A 65 -6.74 -0.92 -17.92
C SER A 65 -6.49 -2.40 -18.20
N SER A 66 -7.53 -3.22 -18.05
CA SER A 66 -7.48 -4.67 -18.23
C SER A 66 -7.48 -5.09 -19.71
N THR A 67 -6.71 -4.42 -20.57
CA THR A 67 -6.81 -4.63 -22.03
C THR A 67 -5.46 -4.89 -22.69
N ARG A 68 -5.47 -5.75 -23.71
CA ARG A 68 -4.36 -6.08 -24.64
C ARG A 68 -3.70 -4.84 -25.30
N PHE A 69 -4.31 -3.66 -25.19
CA PHE A 69 -3.83 -2.37 -25.69
C PHE A 69 -3.10 -1.53 -24.65
N PHE A 70 -2.64 -2.12 -23.53
CA PHE A 70 -1.93 -1.42 -22.46
C PHE A 70 -0.74 -0.59 -22.99
N LEU A 71 0.08 -1.14 -23.89
CA LEU A 71 1.29 -0.48 -24.37
C LEU A 71 1.04 0.77 -25.23
N PRO A 72 0.18 0.75 -26.28
CA PRO A 72 -0.15 1.96 -27.02
C PRO A 72 -0.94 2.97 -26.19
N LYS A 73 -1.80 2.53 -25.25
CA LYS A 73 -2.47 3.44 -24.31
C LYS A 73 -1.50 4.08 -23.31
N PHE A 74 -0.48 3.34 -22.89
CA PHE A 74 0.58 3.83 -22.02
C PHE A 74 1.43 4.87 -22.73
N THR A 75 1.87 4.61 -23.96
CA THR A 75 2.67 5.59 -24.72
C THR A 75 1.89 6.86 -25.04
N LEU A 76 0.61 6.75 -25.41
CA LEU A 76 -0.28 7.90 -25.61
C LEU A 76 -0.56 8.68 -24.31
N SER A 77 -0.45 8.03 -23.14
CA SER A 77 -0.62 8.69 -21.85
C SER A 77 0.66 9.27 -21.27
N ILE A 78 1.83 9.07 -21.89
CA ILE A 78 3.10 9.66 -21.44
C ILE A 78 3.01 11.19 -21.29
N PRO A 79 2.49 11.97 -22.26
CA PRO A 79 2.39 13.42 -22.11
C PRO A 79 1.49 13.84 -20.93
N ASN A 80 0.41 13.09 -20.70
CA ASN A 80 -0.48 13.34 -19.58
C ASN A 80 0.19 12.98 -18.24
N LEU A 81 0.98 11.90 -18.21
CA LEU A 81 1.75 11.49 -17.04
C LEU A 81 2.84 12.51 -16.70
N THR A 82 3.59 13.02 -17.69
CA THR A 82 4.62 14.04 -17.45
C THR A 82 4.01 15.36 -16.98
N LYS A 83 2.86 15.75 -17.54
CA LYS A 83 2.09 16.89 -17.04
C LYS A 83 1.63 16.66 -15.59
N ALA A 84 1.06 15.50 -15.29
CA ALA A 84 0.63 15.15 -13.93
C ALA A 84 1.80 15.16 -12.93
N LEU A 85 2.97 14.66 -13.31
CA LEU A 85 4.20 14.73 -12.50
C LEU A 85 4.68 16.17 -12.30
N SER A 86 4.62 17.00 -13.34
CA SER A 86 4.99 18.42 -13.23
C SER A 86 4.03 19.18 -12.31
N ASP A 87 2.73 18.92 -12.43
CA ASP A 87 1.71 19.55 -11.60
C ASP A 87 1.78 19.05 -10.16
N GLU A 88 2.05 17.76 -9.93
CA GLU A 88 2.35 17.21 -8.61
C GLU A 88 3.54 17.92 -7.96
N LYS A 89 4.63 18.11 -8.71
CA LYS A 89 5.81 18.82 -8.21
C LYS A 89 5.52 20.29 -7.89
N LYS A 90 4.72 20.98 -8.72
CA LYS A 90 4.30 22.37 -8.44
C LYS A 90 3.46 22.47 -7.17
N ILE A 91 2.48 21.58 -7.01
CA ILE A 91 1.61 21.54 -5.82
C ILE A 91 2.45 21.23 -4.59
N THR A 92 3.31 20.21 -4.67
CA THR A 92 4.25 19.86 -3.60
C THR A 92 5.10 21.06 -3.20
N ASN A 93 5.75 21.73 -4.16
CA ASN A 93 6.59 22.89 -3.87
C ASN A 93 5.81 24.01 -3.17
N ARG A 94 4.56 24.26 -3.55
CA ARG A 94 3.70 25.25 -2.87
C ARG A 94 3.36 24.83 -1.44
N LEU A 95 3.02 23.55 -1.23
CA LEU A 95 2.70 23.04 0.11
C LEU A 95 3.91 23.09 1.05
N LEU A 96 5.09 22.74 0.52
CA LEU A 96 6.35 22.74 1.27
C LEU A 96 6.93 24.15 1.46
N SER A 97 6.59 25.14 0.62
CA SER A 97 7.01 26.53 0.82
C SER A 97 6.16 27.26 1.86
N ASN A 98 4.89 26.90 1.97
CA ASN A 98 3.93 27.57 2.85
C ASN A 98 4.04 27.12 4.31
N ASN A 99 4.66 25.97 4.55
CA ASN A 99 4.78 25.35 5.86
C ASN A 99 6.24 25.04 6.17
N LYS A 100 6.63 25.04 7.44
CA LYS A 100 7.99 24.67 7.85
C LYS A 100 8.05 23.17 8.12
N TYR A 101 8.45 22.40 7.12
CA TYR A 101 8.74 20.97 7.29
C TYR A 101 10.24 20.73 7.40
N ASP A 102 10.65 19.85 8.30
CA ASP A 102 12.04 19.44 8.48
C ASP A 102 12.40 18.25 7.59
N MET A 103 11.41 17.45 7.20
CA MET A 103 11.60 16.23 6.41
C MET A 103 10.40 15.91 5.52
N VAL A 104 10.67 15.35 4.35
CA VAL A 104 9.65 14.85 3.41
C VAL A 104 9.82 13.35 3.22
N ILE A 105 8.73 12.60 3.34
CA ILE A 105 8.67 11.17 3.04
C ILE A 105 7.61 10.95 1.97
N SER A 106 8.05 10.52 0.80
CA SER A 106 7.16 10.13 -0.30
C SER A 106 7.05 8.62 -0.34
N ASP A 107 5.84 8.05 -0.41
CA ASP A 107 5.66 6.64 -0.76
C ASP A 107 5.10 6.52 -2.16
N SER A 108 5.96 6.08 -3.08
CA SER A 108 5.62 5.78 -4.47
C SER A 108 5.08 6.98 -5.28
N ARG A 109 5.34 8.23 -4.84
CA ARG A 109 5.06 9.48 -5.58
C ARG A 109 6.34 10.20 -6.00
N LEU A 110 6.59 10.31 -7.30
CA LEU A 110 7.89 10.75 -7.81
C LEU A 110 8.07 12.28 -7.76
N GLY A 111 6.99 13.06 -7.75
CA GLY A 111 7.01 14.52 -7.68
C GLY A 111 7.00 15.07 -6.25
N VAL A 112 6.84 14.22 -5.23
CA VAL A 112 6.81 14.63 -3.83
C VAL A 112 8.24 14.66 -3.26
N TYR A 113 8.97 15.72 -3.53
CA TYR A 113 10.29 15.99 -2.95
C TYR A 113 10.57 17.49 -2.86
N SER A 114 11.56 17.87 -2.08
CA SER A 114 12.09 19.24 -2.00
C SER A 114 13.58 19.26 -2.34
N ASP A 115 14.02 20.32 -3.01
CA ASP A 115 15.45 20.56 -3.23
C ASP A 115 16.12 21.22 -2.01
N LYS A 116 15.32 21.68 -1.03
CA LYS A 116 15.80 22.37 0.20
C LYS A 116 15.63 21.55 1.48
N ILE A 117 14.66 20.64 1.51
CA ILE A 117 14.28 19.84 2.68
C ILE A 117 14.69 18.38 2.41
N PRO A 118 15.36 17.69 3.35
CA PRO A 118 15.75 16.30 3.16
C PRO A 118 14.53 15.45 2.82
N SER A 119 14.61 14.74 1.70
CA SER A 119 13.49 14.01 1.10
C SER A 119 13.83 12.53 0.95
N PHE A 120 12.96 11.67 1.48
CA PHE A 120 13.10 10.21 1.47
C PHE A 120 12.02 9.59 0.59
N PHE A 121 12.38 8.59 -0.20
CA PHE A 121 11.45 7.89 -1.08
C PHE A 121 11.26 6.46 -0.64
N ILE A 122 10.04 6.05 -0.31
CA ILE A 122 9.67 4.68 -0.01
C ILE A 122 9.19 4.01 -1.30
N SER A 123 9.76 2.86 -1.62
CA SER A 123 9.32 2.03 -2.75
C SER A 123 9.46 0.54 -2.45
N HIS A 124 8.56 -0.25 -3.01
CA HIS A 124 8.66 -1.73 -3.04
C HIS A 124 9.11 -2.26 -4.40
N GLN A 125 9.11 -1.42 -5.43
CA GLN A 125 9.40 -1.81 -6.80
C GLN A 125 10.42 -0.84 -7.37
N LEU A 126 11.70 -1.24 -7.35
CA LEU A 126 12.74 -0.53 -8.09
C LEU A 126 12.67 -0.82 -9.59
N ARG A 127 12.01 -1.92 -9.96
CA ARG A 127 11.74 -2.33 -11.34
C ARG A 127 10.28 -2.72 -11.50
N PHE A 128 9.73 -2.47 -12.69
CA PHE A 128 8.46 -3.06 -13.09
C PHE A 128 8.71 -4.39 -13.78
N SER A 129 8.13 -5.48 -13.27
CA SER A 129 8.19 -6.77 -13.97
C SER A 129 7.19 -6.75 -15.12
N LEU A 130 7.69 -6.45 -16.31
CA LEU A 130 6.91 -6.44 -17.53
C LEU A 130 7.09 -7.77 -18.29
N PRO A 131 6.09 -8.22 -19.08
CA PRO A 131 6.23 -9.40 -19.94
C PRO A 131 7.48 -9.38 -20.83
N TYR A 132 8.03 -10.56 -21.11
CA TYR A 132 9.33 -10.74 -21.79
C TYR A 132 9.47 -9.95 -23.11
N TYR A 133 8.39 -9.78 -23.85
CA TYR A 133 8.35 -9.08 -25.14
C TYR A 133 8.49 -7.55 -25.04
N ILE A 134 8.52 -6.96 -23.84
CA ILE A 134 8.73 -5.52 -23.61
C ILE A 134 9.92 -5.20 -22.69
N LYS A 135 10.92 -6.09 -22.63
CA LYS A 135 12.21 -5.88 -21.93
C LYS A 135 12.92 -4.54 -22.22
N PRO A 136 12.88 -3.96 -23.44
CA PRO A 136 13.47 -2.64 -23.66
C PRO A 136 12.78 -1.54 -22.83
N VAL A 137 11.46 -1.62 -22.66
CA VAL A 137 10.68 -0.69 -21.83
C VAL A 137 11.00 -0.86 -20.34
N GLU A 138 11.18 -2.10 -19.90
CA GLU A 138 11.67 -2.40 -18.54
C GLU A 138 13.04 -1.72 -18.30
N THR A 139 13.98 -1.86 -19.23
CA THR A 139 15.31 -1.24 -19.11
C THR A 139 15.24 0.28 -19.11
N PHE A 140 14.36 0.87 -19.92
CA PHE A 140 14.11 2.31 -19.94
C PHE A 140 13.51 2.80 -18.63
N SER A 141 12.58 2.06 -18.03
CA SER A 141 11.99 2.39 -16.73
C SER A 141 13.05 2.50 -15.62
N LEU A 142 14.13 1.70 -15.70
CA LEU A 142 15.23 1.79 -14.74
C LEU A 142 16.00 3.11 -14.83
N TYR A 143 16.17 3.65 -16.05
CA TYR A 143 16.81 4.97 -16.24
C TYR A 143 15.93 6.09 -15.67
N ILE A 144 14.61 6.02 -15.92
CA ILE A 144 13.65 6.97 -15.37
C ILE A 144 13.66 6.90 -13.84
N ASN A 145 13.56 5.71 -13.26
CA ASN A 145 13.60 5.54 -11.81
C ASN A 145 14.91 6.09 -11.22
N GLU A 146 16.05 5.82 -11.84
CA GLU A 146 17.32 6.39 -11.40
C GLU A 146 17.33 7.93 -11.44
N TYR A 147 16.78 8.54 -12.49
CA TYR A 147 16.67 9.99 -12.60
C TYR A 147 15.89 10.60 -11.43
N PHE A 148 14.78 9.97 -11.05
CA PHE A 148 13.98 10.43 -9.90
C PHE A 148 14.65 10.11 -8.57
N HIS A 149 15.18 8.90 -8.36
CA HIS A 149 15.86 8.52 -7.13
C HIS A 149 17.04 9.43 -6.79
N LYS A 150 17.71 10.01 -7.80
CA LYS A 150 18.76 11.01 -7.59
C LYS A 150 18.28 12.25 -6.85
N LYS A 151 17.00 12.63 -6.97
CA LYS A 151 16.37 13.80 -6.32
C LYS A 151 16.08 13.59 -4.84
N PHE A 152 16.04 12.35 -4.39
CA PHE A 152 15.85 12.00 -2.99
C PHE A 152 17.19 11.79 -2.31
N GLU A 153 17.26 12.07 -1.01
CA GLU A 153 18.45 11.84 -0.21
C GLU A 153 18.72 10.34 -0.08
N ARG A 154 17.68 9.57 0.28
CA ARG A 154 17.71 8.10 0.28
C ARG A 154 16.42 7.49 -0.25
N VAL A 155 16.55 6.24 -0.70
CA VAL A 155 15.45 5.40 -1.17
C VAL A 155 15.27 4.27 -0.17
N ILE A 156 14.17 4.27 0.56
CA ILE A 156 13.80 3.25 1.54
C ILE A 156 13.07 2.13 0.81
N ILE A 157 13.54 0.90 0.99
CA ILE A 157 12.96 -0.31 0.42
C ILE A 157 12.47 -1.18 1.56
N SER A 158 11.18 -1.50 1.54
CA SER A 158 10.51 -2.38 2.50
C SER A 158 10.58 -3.83 2.05
N ASP A 159 11.81 -4.28 1.88
CA ASP A 159 12.14 -5.67 1.67
C ASP A 159 13.50 -5.94 2.32
N ASN A 160 13.85 -7.21 2.40
CA ASN A 160 15.15 -7.63 2.87
C ASN A 160 16.25 -7.16 1.90
N ASN A 161 17.47 -7.07 2.43
CA ASN A 161 18.64 -6.75 1.63
C ASN A 161 18.81 -7.81 0.52
N PRO A 162 19.20 -7.43 -0.70
CA PRO A 162 19.42 -8.33 -1.83
C PRO A 162 20.35 -9.53 -1.56
N ASN A 163 21.17 -9.46 -0.51
CA ASN A 163 22.04 -10.57 -0.06
C ASN A 163 21.28 -11.67 0.72
N THR A 164 19.98 -11.51 0.96
CA THR A 164 19.12 -12.43 1.72
C THR A 164 17.86 -12.75 0.92
N VAL A 165 16.99 -13.62 1.43
CA VAL A 165 15.72 -13.97 0.75
C VAL A 165 14.79 -12.75 0.74
N CYS A 166 14.61 -12.14 -0.43
CA CYS A 166 13.66 -11.05 -0.65
C CYS A 166 12.28 -11.60 -1.05
N LEU A 167 11.22 -11.07 -0.45
CA LEU A 167 9.85 -11.47 -0.79
C LEU A 167 9.43 -10.98 -2.18
N SER A 168 9.91 -9.81 -2.59
CA SER A 168 9.56 -9.21 -3.89
C SER A 168 10.41 -9.76 -5.05
N GLY A 169 11.38 -10.64 -4.77
CA GLY A 169 12.29 -11.21 -5.75
C GLY A 169 12.94 -10.14 -6.62
N LYS A 170 12.84 -10.25 -7.95
CA LYS A 170 13.52 -9.35 -8.91
C LYS A 170 13.09 -7.87 -8.81
N LEU A 171 11.96 -7.57 -8.16
CA LEU A 171 11.41 -6.21 -8.09
C LEU A 171 12.18 -5.27 -7.15
N CYS A 172 12.85 -5.81 -6.11
CA CYS A 172 13.58 -5.03 -5.11
C CYS A 172 15.05 -4.79 -5.47
N HIS A 173 15.55 -5.41 -6.55
CA HIS A 173 16.92 -5.20 -7.04
C HIS A 173 16.93 -4.06 -8.05
N SER A 174 17.94 -3.19 -8.06
CA SER A 174 18.23 -2.32 -9.23
C SER A 174 19.58 -2.71 -9.83
N THR A 175 19.71 -2.68 -11.16
CA THR A 175 21.02 -2.84 -11.83
C THR A 175 21.78 -1.52 -11.87
N ARG A 176 21.17 -0.43 -11.38
CA ARG A 176 21.75 0.92 -11.40
C ARG A 176 22.51 1.22 -10.12
N ARG A 177 23.78 1.56 -10.27
CA ARG A 177 24.69 1.91 -9.16
C ARG A 177 24.15 3.06 -8.32
N THR A 178 23.61 4.12 -8.92
CA THR A 178 23.15 5.29 -8.16
C THR A 178 21.96 4.98 -7.27
N THR A 179 20.99 4.22 -7.76
CA THR A 179 19.86 3.76 -6.96
C THR A 179 20.34 2.87 -5.81
N ASN A 180 21.24 1.93 -6.08
CA ASN A 180 21.75 1.01 -5.06
C ASN A 180 22.57 1.72 -3.96
N MET A 181 23.31 2.78 -4.28
CA MET A 181 24.05 3.55 -3.28
C MET A 181 23.14 4.34 -2.32
N LYS A 182 21.96 4.76 -2.80
CA LYS A 182 20.95 5.48 -2.00
C LYS A 182 19.93 4.55 -1.34
N ALA A 183 19.92 3.27 -1.73
CA ALA A 183 18.98 2.28 -1.24
C ALA A 183 19.27 1.94 0.23
N TYR A 184 18.24 1.99 1.05
CA TYR A 184 18.24 1.52 2.42
C TYR A 184 17.15 0.47 2.58
N TYR A 185 17.56 -0.75 2.93
CA TYR A 185 16.65 -1.89 3.10
C TYR A 185 16.24 -1.97 4.56
N THR A 186 14.95 -1.78 4.82
CA THR A 186 14.37 -1.84 6.18
C THR A 186 14.09 -3.27 6.64
N GLY A 187 14.11 -4.24 5.72
CA GLY A 187 13.55 -5.55 5.95
C GLY A 187 12.04 -5.58 5.67
N ILE A 188 11.42 -6.71 6.01
CA ILE A 188 9.98 -6.89 5.84
C ILE A 188 9.24 -6.10 6.92
N LEU A 189 8.47 -5.09 6.50
CA LEU A 189 7.60 -4.35 7.39
C LEU A 189 6.26 -5.10 7.57
N CYS A 190 6.02 -5.57 8.78
CA CYS A 190 4.74 -6.15 9.18
C CYS A 190 4.11 -5.27 10.27
N PRO A 191 2.97 -4.61 10.00
CA PRO A 191 2.32 -3.75 11.00
C PRO A 191 1.63 -4.55 12.11
N SER A 192 1.41 -5.85 11.94
CA SER A 192 0.84 -6.74 12.94
C SER A 192 1.92 -7.43 13.77
N HIS A 193 1.66 -7.53 15.08
CA HIS A 193 2.47 -8.31 16.01
C HIS A 193 1.80 -9.65 16.28
N LYS A 194 2.61 -10.70 16.43
CA LYS A 194 2.12 -12.00 16.88
C LYS A 194 1.56 -11.87 18.29
N MET A 195 0.32 -12.27 18.48
CA MET A 195 -0.32 -12.34 19.79
C MET A 195 -0.46 -13.81 20.19
N ASN A 196 -0.23 -14.13 21.47
CA ASN A 196 -0.51 -15.46 22.02
C ASN A 196 -1.98 -15.53 22.40
N VAL A 197 -2.82 -15.88 21.43
CA VAL A 197 -4.27 -16.06 21.59
C VAL A 197 -4.67 -17.46 21.13
N PRO A 198 -5.75 -18.05 21.66
CA PRO A 198 -6.26 -19.32 21.16
C PRO A 198 -6.57 -19.21 19.66
N GLU A 199 -6.19 -20.24 18.90
CA GLU A 199 -6.51 -20.34 17.47
C GLU A 199 -7.97 -20.76 17.33
N ASP A 200 -8.83 -19.83 16.90
CA ASP A 200 -10.28 -20.00 16.75
C ASP A 200 -10.74 -20.02 15.28
N LEU A 201 -9.81 -19.92 14.33
CA LEU A 201 -10.08 -19.93 12.90
C LEU A 201 -9.19 -20.94 12.19
N ASP A 202 -9.80 -21.82 11.40
CA ASP A 202 -9.07 -22.75 10.53
C ASP A 202 -8.55 -22.03 9.29
N PHE A 203 -9.31 -21.05 8.77
CA PHE A 203 -8.95 -20.32 7.56
C PHE A 203 -9.21 -18.81 7.67
N LEU A 204 -8.18 -18.02 7.42
CA LEU A 204 -8.28 -16.58 7.19
C LEU A 204 -7.94 -16.27 5.73
N ILE A 205 -8.92 -15.78 4.97
CA ILE A 205 -8.73 -15.29 3.61
C ILE A 205 -8.79 -13.76 3.63
N SER A 206 -7.73 -13.10 3.16
CA SER A 206 -7.69 -11.65 3.03
C SER A 206 -7.58 -11.26 1.56
N ILE A 207 -8.58 -10.53 1.07
CA ILE A 207 -8.69 -10.06 -0.31
C ILE A 207 -8.52 -8.56 -0.32
N SER A 208 -7.54 -8.08 -1.08
CA SER A 208 -7.31 -6.66 -1.30
C SER A 208 -6.74 -6.44 -2.70
N GLY A 209 -6.85 -5.20 -3.20
CA GLY A 209 -6.32 -4.82 -4.50
C GLY A 209 -7.19 -3.81 -5.23
N PRO A 210 -6.74 -3.31 -6.39
CA PRO A 210 -7.49 -2.37 -7.20
C PRO A 210 -8.67 -3.04 -7.93
N GLU A 211 -9.72 -2.26 -8.17
CA GLU A 211 -10.84 -2.67 -9.03
C GLU A 211 -10.44 -2.62 -10.52
N PRO A 212 -10.98 -3.50 -11.38
CA PRO A 212 -12.00 -4.54 -11.11
C PRO A 212 -11.41 -5.90 -10.71
N GLN A 213 -10.09 -6.03 -10.58
CA GLN A 213 -9.43 -7.33 -10.36
C GLN A 213 -9.75 -7.90 -8.98
N ARG A 214 -9.85 -7.04 -7.95
CA ARG A 214 -10.27 -7.43 -6.60
C ARG A 214 -11.62 -8.13 -6.62
N SER A 215 -12.64 -7.52 -7.26
CA SER A 215 -13.99 -8.10 -7.34
C SER A 215 -14.01 -9.44 -8.08
N LYS A 216 -13.24 -9.59 -9.17
CA LYS A 216 -13.13 -10.88 -9.86
C LYS A 216 -12.49 -11.97 -9.00
N LEU A 217 -11.44 -11.62 -8.25
CA LEU A 217 -10.79 -12.54 -7.32
C LEU A 217 -11.74 -12.94 -6.18
N GLU A 218 -12.51 -11.97 -5.66
CA GLU A 218 -13.55 -12.19 -4.66
C GLU A 218 -14.58 -13.23 -5.13
N GLU A 219 -15.14 -13.08 -6.33
CA GLU A 219 -16.11 -14.04 -6.89
C GLU A 219 -15.53 -15.46 -7.00
N ILE A 220 -14.30 -15.59 -7.47
CA ILE A 220 -13.61 -16.88 -7.60
C ILE A 220 -13.37 -17.53 -6.23
N LEU A 221 -12.83 -16.75 -5.28
CA LEU A 221 -12.48 -17.26 -3.96
C LEU A 221 -13.72 -17.59 -3.14
N LEU A 222 -14.78 -16.78 -3.18
CA LEU A 222 -16.00 -17.07 -2.42
C LEU A 222 -16.63 -18.41 -2.81
N CYS A 223 -16.58 -18.78 -4.10
CA CYS A 223 -17.05 -20.09 -4.57
C CYS A 223 -16.22 -21.26 -4.01
N GLN A 224 -14.91 -21.06 -3.80
CA GLN A 224 -14.01 -22.08 -3.28
C GLN A 224 -14.06 -22.17 -1.75
N VAL A 225 -14.09 -21.01 -1.08
CA VAL A 225 -14.14 -20.89 0.38
C VAL A 225 -15.37 -21.57 0.95
N GLN A 226 -16.52 -21.53 0.27
CA GLN A 226 -17.72 -22.27 0.70
C GLN A 226 -17.50 -23.79 0.80
N LYS A 227 -16.59 -24.36 -0.01
CA LYS A 227 -16.30 -25.80 -0.04
C LYS A 227 -15.28 -26.24 1.02
N LEU A 228 -14.52 -25.31 1.62
CA LEU A 228 -13.55 -25.63 2.66
C LEU A 228 -14.26 -26.04 3.96
N PRO A 229 -13.79 -27.09 4.67
CA PRO A 229 -14.29 -27.42 6.01
C PRO A 229 -13.82 -26.38 7.04
N GLY A 230 -14.43 -26.35 8.22
CA GLY A 230 -13.94 -25.55 9.36
C GLY A 230 -14.50 -24.13 9.47
N GLU A 231 -14.06 -23.44 10.53
CA GLU A 231 -14.38 -22.04 10.81
C GLU A 231 -13.48 -21.11 9.98
N LYS A 232 -14.13 -20.20 9.25
CA LYS A 232 -13.44 -19.40 8.23
C LYS A 232 -13.93 -17.97 8.20
N MET A 233 -12.97 -17.08 8.00
CA MET A 233 -13.18 -15.64 7.92
C MET A 233 -12.62 -15.11 6.60
N VAL A 234 -13.41 -14.30 5.91
CA VAL A 234 -13.01 -13.63 4.67
C VAL A 234 -13.03 -12.12 4.88
N LEU A 235 -11.88 -11.49 4.77
CA LEU A 235 -11.70 -10.04 4.82
C LEU A 235 -11.68 -9.50 3.39
N LEU A 236 -12.59 -8.59 3.05
CA LEU A 236 -12.79 -8.13 1.66
C LEU A 236 -12.03 -6.84 1.29
N GLY A 237 -11.36 -6.22 2.26
CA GLY A 237 -10.54 -5.03 2.02
C GLY A 237 -11.33 -3.83 1.50
N ARG A 238 -12.61 -3.71 1.88
CA ARG A 238 -13.53 -2.63 1.44
C ARG A 238 -13.72 -1.59 2.53
N PRO A 239 -12.88 -0.54 2.61
CA PRO A 239 -12.89 0.39 3.74
C PRO A 239 -14.21 1.17 3.90
N HIS A 240 -15.03 1.27 2.86
CA HIS A 240 -16.32 1.98 2.84
C HIS A 240 -17.52 1.11 3.26
N ASP A 241 -17.38 -0.22 3.24
CA ASP A 241 -18.50 -1.15 3.41
C ASP A 241 -18.49 -1.77 4.82
N ASN A 242 -19.20 -1.17 5.79
CA ASN A 242 -19.35 -1.78 7.11
C ASN A 242 -20.43 -2.87 7.10
N PHE A 243 -20.07 -4.09 6.71
CA PHE A 243 -20.95 -5.26 6.90
C PHE A 243 -20.22 -6.47 7.46
N GLU A 244 -20.99 -7.24 8.23
CA GLU A 244 -20.68 -8.61 8.62
C GLU A 244 -21.80 -9.49 8.05
N LYS A 245 -21.43 -10.48 7.23
CA LYS A 245 -22.40 -11.41 6.66
C LYS A 245 -21.97 -12.83 6.97
N LYS A 246 -22.77 -13.55 7.76
CA LYS A 246 -22.63 -14.98 7.92
C LYS A 246 -23.30 -15.68 6.74
N LEU A 247 -22.52 -16.42 5.96
CA LEU A 247 -23.03 -17.29 4.89
C LEU A 247 -23.11 -18.71 5.46
N ASP A 248 -24.04 -18.94 6.38
CA ASP A 248 -24.30 -20.30 6.86
C ASP A 248 -25.20 -21.01 5.84
N ARG A 249 -24.75 -22.17 5.32
CA ARG A 249 -25.65 -23.14 4.69
C ARG A 249 -26.14 -24.09 5.78
N ASN A 250 -27.40 -23.96 6.18
CA ASN A 250 -28.14 -25.05 6.84
C ASN A 250 -28.38 -26.18 5.82
N GLU A 251 -27.34 -26.93 5.47
CA GLU A 251 -27.52 -28.24 4.84
C GLU A 251 -27.49 -29.29 5.96
N ARG A 252 -28.69 -29.79 6.30
CA ARG A 252 -28.86 -31.04 7.05
C ARG A 252 -28.34 -32.18 6.17
N ASP A 253 -27.05 -32.42 6.17
CA ASP A 253 -26.49 -33.68 5.72
C ASP A 253 -25.61 -34.25 6.83
N GLY A 254 -25.89 -35.50 7.19
CA GLY A 254 -25.37 -36.20 8.36
C GLY A 254 -23.86 -36.44 8.34
N GLY A 255 -23.09 -35.39 8.55
CA GLY A 255 -21.65 -35.41 8.79
C GLY A 255 -21.26 -34.14 9.54
N ASN A 256 -20.71 -34.30 10.74
CA ASN A 256 -20.53 -33.26 11.76
C ASN A 256 -19.45 -32.21 11.38
N PHE A 257 -19.66 -31.42 10.32
CA PHE A 257 -18.76 -30.34 9.90
C PHE A 257 -19.47 -29.00 9.94
N ARG A 258 -19.12 -28.15 10.91
CA ARG A 258 -19.51 -26.74 10.94
C ARG A 258 -18.92 -26.03 9.71
N LYS A 259 -19.76 -25.41 8.89
CA LYS A 259 -19.38 -24.62 7.71
C LYS A 259 -19.78 -23.16 7.92
N ASN A 260 -19.13 -22.48 8.85
CA ASN A 260 -19.45 -21.08 9.16
C ASN A 260 -18.52 -20.17 8.34
N VAL A 261 -19.06 -19.43 7.37
CA VAL A 261 -18.31 -18.39 6.65
C VAL A 261 -18.74 -17.03 7.17
N THR A 262 -17.81 -16.27 7.75
CA THR A 262 -18.04 -14.86 8.08
C THR A 262 -17.34 -13.96 7.07
N LEU A 263 -18.11 -13.18 6.33
CA LEU A 263 -17.61 -12.10 5.49
C LEU A 263 -17.49 -10.82 6.31
N TRP A 264 -16.35 -10.15 6.19
CA TRP A 264 -16.08 -8.91 6.90
C TRP A 264 -15.54 -7.81 5.97
N GLY A 265 -16.28 -6.71 5.89
CA GLY A 265 -15.93 -5.51 5.12
C GLY A 265 -15.29 -4.40 5.95
N LYS A 266 -14.84 -4.64 7.19
CA LYS A 266 -14.48 -3.53 8.10
C LYS A 266 -13.08 -2.96 7.86
N THR A 267 -12.91 -1.66 8.18
CA THR A 267 -11.62 -0.94 8.17
C THR A 267 -10.76 -1.18 9.42
N SER A 268 -11.23 -1.93 10.42
CA SER A 268 -10.47 -2.16 11.66
C SER A 268 -10.65 -3.59 12.18
N LEU A 269 -9.54 -4.29 12.40
CA LEU A 269 -9.43 -5.32 13.45
C LEU A 269 -9.37 -4.58 14.80
N THR A 270 -10.43 -3.88 15.17
CA THR A 270 -10.63 -3.53 16.58
C THR A 270 -10.77 -4.86 17.30
N GLN A 271 -9.79 -5.15 18.17
CA GLN A 271 -9.81 -6.26 19.11
C GLN A 271 -11.23 -6.46 19.61
N ARG A 272 -11.78 -7.68 19.46
CA ARG A 272 -12.95 -8.09 20.24
C ARG A 272 -12.53 -7.92 21.70
N GLY A 273 -12.95 -6.80 22.30
CA GLY A 273 -13.01 -6.67 23.74
C GLY A 273 -13.86 -7.83 24.21
N ILE A 274 -13.23 -8.74 24.95
CA ILE A 274 -13.90 -9.77 25.72
C ILE A 274 -14.82 -8.99 26.68
N SER A 275 -16.10 -8.90 26.33
CA SER A 275 -17.14 -8.58 27.28
C SER A 275 -17.20 -9.77 28.24
N GLY A 276 -16.46 -9.68 29.34
CA GLY A 276 -16.76 -10.48 30.52
C GLY A 276 -18.13 -10.05 31.02
N ASN A 277 -19.15 -10.84 30.70
CA ASN A 277 -20.35 -10.87 31.53
C ASN A 277 -20.02 -11.69 32.78
N GLY A 278 -20.53 -11.22 33.91
CA GLY A 278 -20.26 -11.70 35.27
C GLY A 278 -20.72 -13.11 35.58
#